data_AF-A0A8H3H658-F1
#
_entry.id   AF-A0A8H3H658-F1
#
_cell.length_a   1.000
_cell.length_b   1.000
_cell.length_c   1.000
_cell.angle_alpha   90.00
_cell.angle_beta   90.00
_cell.angle_gamma   90.00
#
_symmetry.space_group_name_H-M   'P 1'
#
loop_
_entity.id
_entity.type
_entity.pdbx_description
1 polymer ?
#
loop_
_entity_poly.entity_id
_entity_poly.type
_entity_poly.pdbx_seq_one_letter_code
_entity_poly.pdbx_strand_id
1 'polypeptide(L)'
;MPAWRRIRALAHLSSTPVRLHSTMITLTFVRHGESTDNLKPFWAGWADAALSNHGLNQAKAAGEFFSTYRITHMFASDLKRAHSTARAIYDAQPDPKPPLTITELIREQHFGQGEGKQWDEGEWCRPAGRDGKFAQGESLNDVARRGDQFFNKYLAPIIHESVHKPAGEVNVVVVSHGICIAEILGALSRRCTEVDTNGFSGRFRGLHNTAWTRVSIGLAEVESLVDAPTSNGIHPNPSLAPDPGAILATKLQESAPPPAQCDETGPPYLRMKITACNQHSHLNGVVRQEDGNDSSGDDPNQKKLREFFGGGGDN
;
A
#
# COMPACT_ATOMS: atom_id res chain seq x y z
N MET A 1 -14.29 -6.94 28.42
CA MET A 1 -14.39 -5.76 27.54
C MET A 1 -12.99 -5.28 27.21
N PRO A 2 -12.67 -4.94 25.95
CA PRO A 2 -11.32 -4.49 25.60
C PRO A 2 -10.98 -3.14 26.25
N ALA A 3 -9.70 -2.93 26.57
CA ALA A 3 -9.19 -1.78 27.33
C ALA A 3 -9.57 -0.40 26.74
N TRP A 4 -9.78 -0.30 25.42
CA TRP A 4 -10.14 0.94 24.73
C TRP A 4 -11.49 1.52 25.15
N ARG A 5 -12.42 0.71 25.66
CA ARG A 5 -13.73 1.20 26.13
C ARG A 5 -13.66 2.10 27.37
N ARG A 6 -12.56 2.07 28.13
CA ARG A 6 -12.38 2.86 29.36
C ARG A 6 -11.87 4.30 29.13
N ILE A 7 -11.23 4.56 27.99
CA ILE A 7 -10.56 5.85 27.70
C ILE A 7 -11.56 6.95 27.30
N ARG A 8 -12.78 6.57 26.91
CA ARG A 8 -13.79 7.47 26.31
C ARG A 8 -14.47 8.44 27.30
N ALA A 9 -14.32 8.27 28.61
CA ALA A 9 -15.10 9.01 29.61
C ALA A 9 -14.54 10.39 30.00
N LEU A 10 -13.40 10.84 29.46
CA LEU A 10 -12.70 12.04 29.97
C LEU A 10 -12.41 13.15 28.92
N ALA A 11 -12.74 12.96 27.64
CA ALA A 11 -12.23 13.82 26.56
C ALA A 11 -13.08 15.05 26.17
N HIS A 12 -14.06 15.47 26.97
CA HIS A 12 -15.00 16.57 26.58
C HIS A 12 -14.70 17.97 27.14
N LEU A 13 -13.56 18.21 27.78
CA LEU A 13 -13.25 19.51 28.37
C LEU A 13 -11.75 19.83 28.27
N SER A 14 -11.27 20.43 27.17
CA SER A 14 -10.13 21.40 27.20
C SER A 14 -9.75 21.89 25.81
N SER A 15 -9.47 23.19 25.71
CA SER A 15 -8.91 23.90 24.54
C SER A 15 -7.39 24.12 24.71
N THR A 16 -6.61 23.05 24.81
CA THR A 16 -5.15 23.11 25.01
C THR A 16 -4.36 22.46 23.86
N PRO A 17 -3.16 22.99 23.51
CA PRO A 17 -2.35 22.48 22.41
C PRO A 17 -1.69 21.14 22.79
N VAL A 18 -1.91 20.13 21.94
CA VAL A 18 -1.48 18.73 22.12
C VAL A 18 0.01 18.58 21.80
N ARG A 19 0.81 17.98 22.70
CA ARG A 19 2.17 17.49 22.37
C ARG A 19 2.11 16.01 21.95
N LEU A 20 2.76 15.72 20.82
CA LEU A 20 2.72 14.43 20.14
C LEU A 20 3.76 13.45 20.71
N HIS A 21 3.37 12.49 21.55
CA HIS A 21 4.21 11.31 21.77
C HIS A 21 3.96 10.33 20.63
N SER A 22 4.86 10.35 19.64
CA SER A 22 4.66 9.73 18.33
C SER A 22 5.08 8.26 18.35
N THR A 23 4.18 7.35 18.72
CA THR A 23 4.29 5.99 18.19
C THR A 23 4.04 6.08 16.69
N MET A 24 5.03 5.79 15.84
CA MET A 24 4.86 5.84 14.39
C MET A 24 5.43 4.56 13.79
N ILE A 25 4.56 3.57 13.57
CA ILE A 25 4.94 2.42 12.74
C ILE A 25 5.02 2.88 11.29
N THR A 26 5.93 2.30 10.53
CA THR A 26 6.07 2.60 9.09
C THR A 26 5.43 1.48 8.29
N LEU A 27 4.46 1.82 7.45
CA LEU A 27 3.86 0.91 6.47
C LEU A 27 4.37 1.26 5.08
N THR A 28 4.97 0.29 4.39
CA THR A 28 5.42 0.41 3.00
C THR A 28 4.66 -0.57 2.13
N PHE A 29 3.88 -0.08 1.17
CA PHE A 29 3.14 -0.87 0.20
C PHE A 29 3.93 -0.93 -1.10
N VAL A 30 4.16 -2.12 -1.65
CA VAL A 30 4.93 -2.34 -2.87
C VAL A 30 4.03 -3.03 -3.90
N ARG A 31 3.87 -2.47 -5.10
CA ARG A 31 3.21 -3.18 -6.19
C ARG A 31 4.12 -4.30 -6.69
N HIS A 32 3.57 -5.45 -7.08
CA HIS A 32 4.34 -6.50 -7.74
C HIS A 32 5.12 -5.99 -8.99
N GLY A 33 6.19 -6.70 -9.35
CA GLY A 33 6.91 -6.50 -10.62
C GLY A 33 6.06 -6.81 -11.84
N GLU A 34 6.49 -6.38 -13.01
CA GLU A 34 5.75 -6.62 -14.26
C GLU A 34 5.44 -8.12 -14.45
N SER A 35 4.19 -8.44 -14.73
CA SER A 35 3.73 -9.80 -15.01
C SER A 35 3.50 -10.02 -16.49
N THR A 36 3.42 -11.29 -16.91
CA THR A 36 3.09 -11.63 -18.31
C THR A 36 1.73 -11.09 -18.77
N ASP A 37 0.81 -10.86 -17.82
CA ASP A 37 -0.50 -10.26 -18.13
C ASP A 37 -0.45 -8.74 -18.21
N ASN A 38 0.52 -8.06 -17.56
CA ASN A 38 0.71 -6.62 -17.75
C ASN A 38 1.16 -6.26 -19.17
N LEU A 39 1.67 -7.23 -19.93
CA LEU A 39 2.06 -7.07 -21.33
C LEU A 39 0.86 -7.06 -22.29
N LYS A 40 -0.34 -7.37 -21.79
CA LYS A 40 -1.56 -7.53 -22.58
C LYS A 40 -2.63 -6.56 -22.11
N PRO A 41 -3.45 -6.00 -23.00
CA PRO A 41 -4.53 -5.06 -22.65
C PRO A 41 -5.75 -5.77 -22.04
N PHE A 42 -5.54 -6.76 -21.17
CA PHE A 42 -6.59 -7.64 -20.64
C PHE A 42 -6.80 -7.43 -19.15
N TRP A 43 -8.03 -7.62 -18.67
CA TRP A 43 -8.33 -7.47 -17.24
C TRP A 43 -7.56 -8.54 -16.45
N ALA A 44 -6.54 -8.09 -15.73
CA ALA A 44 -5.62 -8.95 -14.98
C ALA A 44 -5.96 -8.90 -13.48
N GLY A 45 -6.78 -9.86 -13.05
CA GLY A 45 -7.23 -10.00 -11.66
C GLY A 45 -6.54 -11.15 -10.95
N TRP A 46 -7.26 -12.23 -10.70
CA TRP A 46 -6.77 -13.40 -9.95
C TRP A 46 -6.16 -14.48 -10.84
N ALA A 47 -6.23 -14.35 -12.16
CA ALA A 47 -5.35 -15.08 -13.07
C ALA A 47 -3.90 -15.05 -12.53
N ASP A 48 -3.37 -16.23 -12.24
CA ASP A 48 -2.14 -16.39 -11.45
C ASP A 48 -0.89 -16.34 -12.32
N ALA A 49 -0.75 -15.22 -13.04
CA ALA A 49 0.37 -14.93 -13.92
C ALA A 49 1.69 -14.75 -13.14
N ALA A 50 2.76 -15.27 -13.73
CA ALA A 50 4.12 -15.08 -13.24
C ALA A 50 4.67 -13.69 -13.61
N LEU A 51 5.80 -13.32 -13.01
CA LEU A 51 6.58 -12.18 -13.44
C LEU A 51 7.14 -12.41 -14.86
N SER A 52 7.23 -11.34 -15.66
CA SER A 52 8.01 -11.36 -16.90
C SER A 52 9.51 -11.40 -16.59
N ASN A 53 10.37 -11.63 -17.59
CA ASN A 53 11.82 -11.50 -17.44
C ASN A 53 12.21 -10.12 -16.89
N HIS A 54 11.58 -9.06 -17.43
CA HIS A 54 11.77 -7.72 -16.92
C HIS A 54 11.24 -7.55 -15.49
N GLY A 55 10.07 -8.12 -15.17
CA GLY A 55 9.51 -8.10 -13.82
C GLY A 55 10.38 -8.80 -12.78
N LEU A 56 11.09 -9.88 -13.16
CA LEU A 56 12.08 -10.53 -12.30
C LEU A 56 13.26 -9.59 -11.99
N ASN A 57 13.76 -8.85 -13.00
CA ASN A 57 14.81 -7.86 -12.80
C ASN A 57 14.35 -6.69 -11.93
N GLN A 58 13.11 -6.22 -12.11
CA GLN A 58 12.52 -5.20 -11.23
C GLN A 58 12.41 -5.69 -9.78
N ALA A 59 11.94 -6.93 -9.57
CA ALA A 59 11.83 -7.53 -8.25
C ALA A 59 13.21 -7.68 -7.57
N LYS A 60 14.23 -8.06 -8.33
CA LYS A 60 15.62 -8.11 -7.84
C LYS A 60 16.12 -6.74 -7.40
N ALA A 61 15.94 -5.72 -8.24
CA ALA A 61 16.33 -4.34 -7.92
C ALA A 61 15.59 -3.81 -6.68
N ALA A 62 14.30 -4.14 -6.52
CA ALA A 62 13.56 -3.83 -5.30
C ALA A 62 14.17 -4.53 -4.08
N GLY A 63 14.57 -5.81 -4.21
CA GLY A 63 15.25 -6.53 -3.13
C GLY A 63 16.56 -5.88 -2.73
N GLU A 64 17.40 -5.51 -3.70
CA GLU A 64 18.66 -4.78 -3.45
C GLU A 64 18.39 -3.44 -2.74
N PHE A 65 17.39 -2.68 -3.19
CA PHE A 65 17.00 -1.41 -2.58
C PHE A 65 16.55 -1.55 -1.12
N PHE A 66 15.73 -2.58 -0.81
CA PHE A 66 15.24 -2.80 0.54
C PHE A 66 16.25 -3.53 1.45
N SER A 67 17.35 -4.07 0.94
CA SER A 67 18.32 -4.88 1.69
C SER A 67 18.89 -4.21 2.94
N THR A 68 19.05 -2.88 2.91
CA THR A 68 19.57 -2.08 4.04
C THR A 68 18.48 -1.49 4.93
N TYR A 69 17.22 -1.60 4.52
CA TYR A 69 16.08 -1.13 5.30
C TYR A 69 15.61 -2.26 6.22
N ARG A 70 15.66 -2.04 7.54
CA ARG A 70 15.26 -3.06 8.52
C ARG A 70 13.75 -3.30 8.46
N ILE A 71 13.34 -4.38 7.82
CA ILE A 71 11.95 -4.83 7.82
C ILE A 71 11.69 -5.68 9.07
N THR A 72 10.55 -5.42 9.73
CA THR A 72 10.12 -6.19 10.91
C THR A 72 8.99 -7.15 10.63
N HIS A 73 8.14 -6.84 9.64
CA HIS A 73 7.01 -7.67 9.25
C HIS A 73 6.83 -7.58 7.74
N MET A 74 6.59 -8.71 7.09
CA MET A 74 6.27 -8.75 5.67
C MET A 74 4.93 -9.44 5.43
N PHE A 75 4.15 -8.87 4.52
CA PHE A 75 2.93 -9.46 4.00
C PHE A 75 2.98 -9.52 2.49
N ALA A 76 2.48 -10.59 1.89
CA ALA A 76 2.36 -10.69 0.44
C ALA A 76 1.04 -11.32 0.02
N SER A 77 0.50 -10.83 -1.10
CA SER A 77 -0.52 -11.58 -1.83
C SER A 77 0.07 -12.92 -2.27
N ASP A 78 -0.76 -13.94 -2.23
CA ASP A 78 -0.44 -15.30 -2.67
C ASP A 78 -0.35 -15.47 -4.20
N LEU A 79 -0.87 -14.53 -4.99
CA LEU A 79 -0.68 -14.53 -6.45
C LEU A 79 0.81 -14.43 -6.80
N LYS A 80 1.27 -15.30 -7.71
CA LYS A 80 2.69 -15.53 -8.05
C LYS A 80 3.48 -14.25 -8.25
N ARG A 81 2.96 -13.30 -9.03
CA ARG A 81 3.65 -12.02 -9.30
C ARG A 81 4.00 -11.25 -8.01
N ALA A 82 3.07 -11.15 -7.06
CA ALA A 82 3.30 -10.46 -5.79
C ALA A 82 4.14 -11.31 -4.85
N HIS A 83 3.88 -12.61 -4.77
CA HIS A 83 4.66 -13.52 -3.95
C HIS A 83 6.14 -13.57 -4.37
N SER A 84 6.44 -13.69 -5.67
CA SER A 84 7.82 -13.67 -6.19
C SER A 84 8.51 -12.32 -5.95
N THR A 85 7.78 -11.21 -6.06
CA THR A 85 8.33 -9.88 -5.73
C THR A 85 8.66 -9.79 -4.23
N ALA A 86 7.76 -10.26 -3.36
CA ALA A 86 8.00 -10.30 -1.92
C ALA A 86 9.17 -11.22 -1.55
N ARG A 87 9.31 -12.34 -2.26
CA ARG A 87 10.39 -13.29 -2.05
C ARG A 87 11.75 -12.66 -2.38
N ALA A 88 11.87 -11.90 -3.47
CA ALA A 88 13.09 -11.17 -3.78
C ALA A 88 13.48 -10.17 -2.68
N ILE A 89 12.50 -9.43 -2.13
CA ILE A 89 12.72 -8.50 -1.01
C ILE A 89 13.14 -9.26 0.26
N TYR A 90 12.43 -10.33 0.60
CA TYR A 90 12.70 -11.18 1.76
C TYR A 90 14.09 -11.84 1.66
N ASP A 91 14.46 -12.29 0.47
CA ASP A 91 15.73 -12.98 0.26
C ASP A 91 16.94 -12.06 0.43
N ALA A 92 16.77 -10.78 0.11
CA ALA A 92 17.78 -9.73 0.29
C ALA A 92 17.89 -9.17 1.72
N GLN A 93 16.96 -9.51 2.63
CA GLN A 93 17.08 -9.11 4.04
C GLN A 93 18.18 -9.90 4.77
N PRO A 94 18.92 -9.25 5.69
CA PRO A 94 19.87 -9.95 6.54
C PRO A 94 19.17 -10.90 7.53
N ASP A 95 19.91 -11.89 8.01
CA ASP A 95 19.45 -12.77 9.08
C ASP A 95 19.48 -12.07 10.46
N PRO A 96 18.52 -12.34 11.36
CA PRO A 96 17.33 -13.16 11.13
C PRO A 96 16.31 -12.43 10.25
N LYS A 97 15.75 -13.14 9.27
CA LYS A 97 14.75 -12.58 8.35
C LYS A 97 13.45 -12.24 9.07
N PRO A 98 12.72 -11.19 8.63
CA PRO A 98 11.41 -10.85 9.18
C PRO A 98 10.39 -11.97 8.89
N PRO A 99 9.35 -12.16 9.73
CA PRO A 99 8.23 -13.04 9.37
C PRO A 99 7.58 -12.57 8.05
N LEU A 100 7.38 -13.51 7.12
CA LEU A 100 6.65 -13.30 5.86
C LEU A 100 5.32 -14.05 5.91
N THR A 101 4.22 -13.31 5.94
CA THR A 101 2.86 -13.86 5.95
C THR A 101 2.22 -13.74 4.57
N ILE A 102 1.72 -14.86 4.05
CA ILE A 102 1.01 -14.92 2.76
C ILE A 102 -0.50 -14.90 3.01
N THR A 103 -1.25 -14.06 2.29
CA THR A 103 -2.70 -13.91 2.52
C THR A 103 -3.46 -13.49 1.26
N GLU A 104 -4.64 -14.09 1.05
CA GLU A 104 -5.54 -13.76 -0.07
C GLU A 104 -6.22 -12.38 0.08
N LEU A 105 -6.28 -11.86 1.31
CA LEU A 105 -6.93 -10.57 1.62
C LEU A 105 -6.32 -9.38 0.87
N ILE A 106 -5.10 -9.51 0.36
CA ILE A 106 -4.40 -8.47 -0.40
C ILE A 106 -4.18 -8.85 -1.86
N ARG A 107 -4.99 -9.76 -2.41
CA ARG A 107 -5.10 -10.01 -3.87
C ARG A 107 -5.62 -8.77 -4.61
N GLU A 108 -5.37 -8.72 -5.90
CA GLU A 108 -5.94 -7.70 -6.79
C GLU A 108 -7.48 -7.78 -6.80
N GLN A 109 -8.15 -6.79 -7.38
CA GLN A 109 -9.57 -6.92 -7.72
C GLN A 109 -9.81 -8.19 -8.56
N HIS A 110 -10.75 -9.03 -8.15
CA HIS A 110 -11.25 -10.13 -8.99
C HIS A 110 -12.13 -9.54 -10.10
N PHE A 111 -11.76 -9.71 -11.37
CA PHE A 111 -12.58 -9.19 -12.47
C PHE A 111 -13.64 -10.19 -12.96
N GLY A 112 -13.75 -11.37 -12.33
CA GLY A 112 -14.77 -12.35 -12.67
C GLY A 112 -14.71 -12.72 -14.15
N GLN A 113 -15.85 -12.65 -14.84
CA GLN A 113 -15.94 -12.95 -16.27
C GLN A 113 -15.16 -11.99 -17.16
N GLY A 114 -14.75 -10.82 -16.66
CA GLY A 114 -13.91 -9.88 -17.38
C GLY A 114 -12.46 -10.34 -17.51
N GLU A 115 -11.99 -11.28 -16.68
CA GLU A 115 -10.59 -11.70 -16.72
C GLU A 115 -10.19 -12.28 -18.08
N GLY A 116 -9.02 -11.85 -18.58
CA GLY A 116 -8.52 -12.23 -19.91
C GLY A 116 -9.26 -11.58 -21.08
N LYS A 117 -10.25 -10.72 -20.84
CA LYS A 117 -10.93 -9.92 -21.87
C LYS A 117 -10.24 -8.59 -22.06
N GLN A 118 -10.23 -8.09 -23.29
CA GLN A 118 -9.67 -6.79 -23.64
C GLN A 118 -10.47 -5.66 -22.99
N TRP A 119 -9.75 -4.67 -22.47
CA TRP A 119 -10.36 -3.51 -21.85
C TRP A 119 -11.09 -2.65 -22.88
N ASP A 120 -12.16 -2.01 -22.42
CA ASP A 120 -12.94 -1.01 -23.17
C ASP A 120 -13.43 -1.51 -24.54
N GLU A 121 -13.60 -2.82 -24.66
CA GLU A 121 -14.15 -3.48 -25.85
C GLU A 121 -15.51 -4.12 -25.51
N GLY A 122 -16.57 -3.64 -26.17
CA GLY A 122 -17.92 -4.18 -26.03
C GLY A 122 -18.45 -4.10 -24.60
N GLU A 123 -18.82 -5.25 -24.02
CA GLU A 123 -19.33 -5.35 -22.64
C GLU A 123 -18.24 -5.29 -21.57
N TRP A 124 -16.95 -5.28 -21.96
CA TRP A 124 -15.80 -5.30 -21.05
C TRP A 124 -15.26 -3.91 -20.69
N CYS A 125 -16.04 -2.87 -20.93
CA CYS A 125 -15.80 -1.54 -20.38
C CYS A 125 -15.84 -1.56 -18.84
N ARG A 126 -15.04 -0.70 -18.20
CA ARG A 126 -15.05 -0.59 -16.73
C ARG A 126 -16.47 -0.32 -16.21
N PRO A 127 -17.00 -1.16 -15.32
CA PRO A 127 -18.30 -0.90 -14.69
C PRO A 127 -18.30 0.44 -13.95
N ALA A 128 -19.37 1.21 -14.10
CA ALA A 128 -19.47 2.55 -13.52
C ALA A 128 -19.65 2.50 -12.00
N GLY A 129 -19.13 3.52 -11.31
CA GLY A 129 -19.25 3.67 -9.87
C GLY A 129 -18.41 2.68 -9.06
N ARG A 130 -18.54 2.74 -7.74
CA ARG A 130 -17.73 1.93 -6.82
C ARG A 130 -18.31 0.55 -6.53
N ASP A 131 -19.61 0.37 -6.73
CA ASP A 131 -20.33 -0.90 -6.59
C ASP A 131 -20.49 -1.63 -7.94
N GLY A 132 -20.18 -0.98 -9.06
CA GLY A 132 -20.13 -1.61 -10.36
C GLY A 132 -19.07 -2.72 -10.40
N LYS A 133 -19.45 -3.86 -10.98
CA LYS A 133 -18.57 -5.03 -11.16
C LYS A 133 -19.04 -5.90 -12.31
N PHE A 134 -18.11 -6.66 -12.87
CA PHE A 134 -18.43 -7.74 -13.80
C PHE A 134 -19.11 -8.90 -13.06
N ALA A 135 -19.81 -9.76 -13.81
CA ALA A 135 -20.38 -10.97 -13.25
C ALA A 135 -19.29 -11.82 -12.57
N GLN A 136 -19.58 -12.30 -11.35
CA GLN A 136 -18.66 -13.04 -10.50
C GLN A 136 -17.39 -12.28 -10.07
N GLY A 137 -17.32 -10.97 -10.32
CA GLY A 137 -16.21 -10.10 -9.91
C GLY A 137 -16.40 -9.43 -8.55
N GLU A 138 -15.39 -8.67 -8.16
CA GLU A 138 -15.41 -7.72 -7.05
C GLU A 138 -15.69 -6.31 -7.58
N SER A 139 -16.42 -5.50 -6.81
CA SER A 139 -16.45 -4.04 -6.98
C SER A 139 -15.29 -3.39 -6.23
N LEU A 140 -15.06 -2.09 -6.41
CA LEU A 140 -14.05 -1.37 -5.61
C LEU A 140 -14.41 -1.39 -4.10
N ASN A 141 -15.70 -1.32 -3.76
CA ASN A 141 -16.15 -1.43 -2.37
C ASN A 141 -15.92 -2.84 -1.80
N ASP A 142 -15.99 -3.89 -2.63
CA ASP A 142 -15.64 -5.25 -2.21
C ASP A 142 -14.14 -5.36 -1.88
N VAL A 143 -13.27 -4.80 -2.74
CA VAL A 143 -11.82 -4.74 -2.49
C VAL A 143 -11.51 -3.95 -1.22
N ALA A 144 -12.15 -2.80 -1.01
CA ALA A 144 -11.96 -2.00 0.20
C ALA A 144 -12.34 -2.76 1.48
N ARG A 145 -13.45 -3.50 1.46
CA ARG A 145 -13.89 -4.34 2.59
C ARG A 145 -12.87 -5.45 2.90
N ARG A 146 -12.25 -6.01 1.87
CA ARG A 146 -11.17 -7.00 2.04
C ARG A 146 -9.89 -6.36 2.61
N GLY A 147 -9.59 -5.13 2.19
CA GLY A 147 -8.56 -4.29 2.81
C GLY A 147 -8.80 -4.01 4.29
N ASP A 148 -10.05 -3.79 4.69
CA ASP A 148 -10.43 -3.65 6.11
C ASP A 148 -10.20 -4.93 6.92
N GLN A 149 -10.53 -6.08 6.33
CA GLN A 149 -10.24 -7.38 6.95
C GLN A 149 -8.73 -7.58 7.13
N PHE A 150 -7.92 -7.20 6.14
CA PHE A 150 -6.46 -7.22 6.25
C PHE A 150 -5.96 -6.31 7.38
N PHE A 151 -6.46 -5.08 7.45
CA PHE A 151 -6.10 -4.13 8.52
C PHE A 151 -6.46 -4.71 9.90
N ASN A 152 -7.71 -5.12 10.11
CA ASN A 152 -8.18 -5.62 11.40
C ASN A 152 -7.44 -6.89 11.83
N LYS A 153 -7.15 -7.80 10.89
CA LYS A 153 -6.52 -9.08 11.19
C LYS A 153 -5.03 -8.97 11.46
N TYR A 154 -4.32 -8.11 10.73
CA TYR A 154 -2.85 -8.09 10.76
C TYR A 154 -2.24 -6.76 11.20
N LEU A 155 -2.73 -5.62 10.70
CA LEU A 155 -2.11 -4.32 11.01
C LEU A 155 -2.52 -3.78 12.38
N ALA A 156 -3.80 -3.91 12.76
CA ALA A 156 -4.29 -3.40 14.04
C ALA A 156 -3.59 -4.03 15.26
N PRO A 157 -3.36 -5.36 15.32
CA PRO A 157 -2.56 -5.97 16.39
C PRO A 157 -1.13 -5.42 16.45
N ILE A 158 -0.45 -5.29 15.29
CA ILE A 158 0.91 -4.74 15.22
C ILE A 158 0.95 -3.30 15.74
N ILE A 159 0.00 -2.45 15.32
CA ILE A 159 -0.10 -1.07 15.79
C ILE A 159 -0.26 -1.04 17.32
N HIS A 160 -1.16 -1.86 17.86
CA HIS A 160 -1.43 -1.93 19.30
C HIS A 160 -0.22 -2.43 20.11
N GLU A 161 0.52 -3.42 19.61
CA GLU A 161 1.75 -3.91 20.25
C GLU A 161 2.93 -2.92 20.12
N SER A 162 2.81 -1.94 19.23
CA SER A 162 3.87 -0.97 18.96
C SER A 162 3.77 0.30 19.81
N VAL A 163 2.67 0.52 20.55
CA VAL A 163 2.36 1.78 21.28
C VAL A 163 3.52 2.30 22.12
N HIS A 164 4.25 1.42 22.80
CA HIS A 164 5.37 1.78 23.66
C HIS A 164 6.76 1.68 23.00
N LYS A 165 6.80 1.42 21.69
CA LYS A 165 8.06 1.32 20.94
C LYS A 165 8.47 2.68 20.38
N PRO A 166 9.77 3.00 20.37
CA PRO A 166 10.28 4.17 19.67
C PRO A 166 9.85 4.23 18.20
N ALA A 167 9.66 5.44 17.68
CA ALA A 167 9.34 5.67 16.28
C ALA A 167 10.37 5.01 15.35
N GLY A 168 9.90 4.35 14.29
CA GLY A 168 10.77 3.69 13.32
C GLY A 168 11.28 2.30 13.71
N GLU A 169 10.98 1.79 14.91
CA GLU A 169 11.32 0.41 15.28
C GLU A 169 10.47 -0.64 14.56
N VAL A 170 9.25 -0.29 14.16
CA VAL A 170 8.32 -1.20 13.49
C VAL A 170 8.11 -0.74 12.06
N ASN A 171 8.67 -1.53 11.15
CA ASN A 171 8.65 -1.31 9.70
C ASN A 171 7.98 -2.51 9.03
N VAL A 172 6.81 -2.28 8.45
CA VAL A 172 6.00 -3.29 7.79
C VAL A 172 6.09 -3.08 6.28
N VAL A 173 6.34 -4.15 5.53
CA VAL A 173 6.29 -4.16 4.06
C VAL A 173 5.14 -5.04 3.60
N VAL A 174 4.28 -4.50 2.72
CA VAL A 174 3.12 -5.19 2.16
C VAL A 174 3.27 -5.22 0.64
N VAL A 175 3.43 -6.41 0.05
CA VAL A 175 3.57 -6.60 -1.39
C VAL A 175 2.25 -7.07 -2.00
N SER A 176 1.66 -6.25 -2.86
CA SER A 176 0.30 -6.44 -3.37
C SER A 176 0.17 -5.87 -4.80
N HIS A 177 -0.99 -5.33 -5.15
CA HIS A 177 -1.41 -4.97 -6.51
C HIS A 177 -1.93 -3.54 -6.57
N GLY A 178 -2.08 -3.01 -7.78
CA GLY A 178 -2.33 -1.58 -7.99
C GLY A 178 -3.65 -1.12 -7.35
N ILE A 179 -4.76 -1.78 -7.68
CA ILE A 179 -6.08 -1.38 -7.16
C ILE A 179 -6.20 -1.74 -5.69
N CYS A 180 -5.76 -2.93 -5.29
CA CYS A 180 -5.80 -3.34 -3.88
C CYS A 180 -5.03 -2.39 -2.95
N ILE A 181 -3.81 -1.96 -3.31
CA ILE A 181 -3.03 -1.00 -2.51
C ILE A 181 -3.77 0.34 -2.43
N ALA A 182 -4.31 0.82 -3.55
CA ALA A 182 -5.08 2.08 -3.60
C ALA A 182 -6.26 2.07 -2.61
N GLU A 183 -7.03 0.99 -2.62
CA GLU A 183 -8.24 0.84 -1.80
C GLU A 183 -7.88 0.63 -0.31
N ILE A 184 -6.81 -0.11 0.01
CA ILE A 184 -6.29 -0.23 1.39
C ILE A 184 -5.86 1.13 1.93
N LEU A 185 -5.04 1.87 1.19
CA LEU A 185 -4.56 3.19 1.62
C LEU A 185 -5.71 4.19 1.76
N GLY A 186 -6.71 4.14 0.86
CA GLY A 186 -7.91 4.95 0.96
C GLY A 186 -8.74 4.63 2.21
N ALA A 187 -9.00 3.34 2.47
CA ALA A 187 -9.72 2.90 3.66
C ALA A 187 -9.00 3.30 4.95
N LEU A 188 -7.68 3.12 4.99
CA LEU A 188 -6.82 3.51 6.10
C LEU A 188 -6.86 5.01 6.36
N SER A 189 -6.80 5.82 5.31
CA SER A 189 -6.91 7.28 5.42
C SER A 189 -8.21 7.73 6.07
N ARG A 190 -9.34 7.07 5.75
CA ARG A 190 -10.65 7.37 6.37
C ARG A 190 -10.82 6.81 7.78
N ARG A 191 -9.93 5.90 8.22
CA ARG A 191 -9.84 5.50 9.64
C ARG A 191 -9.07 6.52 10.48
N CYS A 192 -8.34 7.43 9.86
CA CYS A 192 -7.53 8.39 10.59
C CYS A 192 -8.32 9.65 10.91
N THR A 193 -8.19 10.14 12.15
CA THR A 193 -8.74 11.44 12.57
C THR A 193 -7.97 12.60 11.95
N GLU A 194 -6.71 12.35 11.59
CA GLU A 194 -5.83 13.30 10.91
C GLU A 194 -4.99 12.56 9.87
N VAL A 195 -4.89 13.13 8.68
CA VAL A 195 -3.97 12.69 7.64
C VAL A 195 -3.09 13.88 7.25
N ASP A 196 -1.84 13.86 7.72
CA ASP A 196 -0.80 14.75 7.21
C ASP A 196 -0.40 14.27 5.81
N THR A 197 -0.82 15.01 4.80
CA THR A 197 -0.49 14.70 3.43
C THR A 197 0.97 15.03 3.11
N ASN A 198 1.65 15.88 3.90
CA ASN A 198 3.00 16.35 3.64
C ASN A 198 3.12 17.08 2.28
N GLY A 199 2.12 17.90 1.93
CA GLY A 199 2.11 18.75 0.72
C GLY A 199 1.66 18.04 -0.57
N PHE A 200 0.93 16.95 -0.45
CA PHE A 200 0.79 15.90 -1.47
C PHE A 200 -0.58 15.90 -2.19
N SER A 201 -0.59 15.82 -3.55
CA SER A 201 -1.79 16.17 -4.36
C SER A 201 -2.27 15.35 -5.64
N GLY A 202 -1.94 14.07 -5.90
CA GLY A 202 -2.63 13.11 -6.86
C GLY A 202 -3.48 11.90 -6.30
N ARG A 203 -3.63 10.72 -6.91
CA ARG A 203 -4.37 9.59 -6.26
C ARG A 203 -3.42 8.44 -5.92
N PHE A 204 -3.77 7.54 -4.98
CA PHE A 204 -3.02 6.28 -4.76
C PHE A 204 -3.21 5.28 -5.92
N ARG A 205 -3.37 5.80 -7.14
CA ARG A 205 -3.55 5.05 -8.39
C ARG A 205 -2.29 5.25 -9.21
N GLY A 206 -2.13 4.46 -10.27
CA GLY A 206 -0.96 4.63 -11.12
C GLY A 206 0.33 4.06 -10.60
N LEU A 207 0.26 3.14 -9.63
CA LEU A 207 1.45 2.57 -9.03
C LEU A 207 2.26 1.83 -10.09
N HIS A 208 3.51 2.23 -10.33
CA HIS A 208 4.40 1.51 -11.24
C HIS A 208 4.74 0.12 -10.66
N ASN A 209 5.11 -0.83 -11.52
CA ASN A 209 5.54 -2.14 -11.05
C ASN A 209 6.76 -2.02 -10.14
N THR A 210 6.77 -2.73 -9.01
CA THR A 210 7.74 -2.59 -7.89
C THR A 210 7.84 -1.22 -7.23
N ALA A 211 7.03 -0.24 -7.65
CA ALA A 211 7.01 1.02 -6.96
C ALA A 211 6.40 0.88 -5.58
N TRP A 212 6.86 1.72 -4.66
CA TRP A 212 6.46 1.68 -3.27
C TRP A 212 5.84 2.99 -2.78
N THR A 213 4.89 2.86 -1.87
CA THR A 213 4.21 3.98 -1.19
C THR A 213 4.32 3.77 0.30
N ARG A 214 4.70 4.82 1.04
CA ARG A 214 4.99 4.74 2.46
C ARG A 214 4.17 5.73 3.27
N VAL A 215 3.64 5.24 4.36
CA VAL A 215 2.92 6.03 5.36
C VAL A 215 3.44 5.69 6.75
N SER A 216 3.43 6.67 7.64
CA SER A 216 3.66 6.47 9.07
C SER A 216 2.34 6.55 9.80
N ILE A 217 2.07 5.60 10.69
CA ILE A 217 0.81 5.51 11.43
C ILE A 217 1.07 5.48 12.92
N GLY A 218 0.34 6.33 13.64
CA GLY A 218 0.35 6.40 15.08
C GLY A 218 -1.03 6.40 15.70
N LEU A 219 -1.08 6.10 16.99
CA LEU A 219 -2.29 6.35 17.77
C LEU A 219 -2.38 7.85 18.09
N ALA A 220 -3.57 8.42 17.95
CA ALA A 220 -3.89 9.72 18.55
C ALA A 220 -4.14 9.48 20.04
N GLU A 221 -3.16 9.77 20.89
CA GLU A 221 -3.39 9.78 22.33
C GLU A 221 -4.30 10.96 22.72
N VAL A 222 -5.21 10.69 23.66
CA VAL A 222 -5.84 11.73 24.49
C VAL A 222 -5.02 11.77 25.77
N GLU A 223 -4.35 12.88 26.03
CA GLU A 223 -3.31 12.99 27.08
C GLU A 223 -3.90 12.72 28.50
N SER A 224 -3.20 11.89 29.30
CA SER A 224 -3.23 11.97 30.75
C SER A 224 -1.81 12.24 31.25
N LEU A 225 -1.63 13.38 31.91
CA LEU A 225 -0.36 13.91 32.40
C LEU A 225 0.40 12.92 33.29
N VAL A 226 1.59 12.49 32.87
CA VAL A 226 2.66 12.07 33.78
C VAL A 226 4.02 12.33 33.12
N ASP A 227 4.77 13.25 33.72
CA ASP A 227 6.11 13.66 33.31
C ASP A 227 7.11 12.49 33.35
N ALA A 228 7.88 12.31 32.27
CA ALA A 228 9.11 11.52 32.29
C ALA A 228 10.22 12.20 31.47
N PRO A 229 11.49 12.14 31.93
CA PRO A 229 12.55 13.00 31.45
C PRO A 229 13.10 12.55 30.09
N THR A 230 13.49 13.56 29.31
CA THR A 230 14.10 13.49 27.99
C THR A 230 15.40 12.67 27.99
N SER A 231 15.44 11.55 27.26
CA SER A 231 16.69 10.92 26.83
C SER A 231 16.91 11.14 25.33
N ASN A 232 17.90 11.97 25.01
CA ASN A 232 18.45 12.13 23.67
C ASN A 232 19.19 10.84 23.26
N GLY A 233 18.67 10.16 22.24
CA GLY A 233 19.26 8.93 21.70
C GLY A 233 18.48 8.43 20.50
N ILE A 234 18.22 9.29 19.51
CA ILE A 234 17.64 8.85 18.23
C ILE A 234 18.78 8.24 17.42
N HIS A 235 18.85 6.92 17.39
CA HIS A 235 19.55 6.25 16.29
C HIS A 235 18.73 6.50 15.02
N PRO A 236 19.30 7.12 13.97
CA PRO A 236 18.60 7.24 12.70
C PRO A 236 18.44 5.83 12.13
N ASN A 237 17.21 5.32 12.11
CA ASN A 237 16.85 4.25 11.19
C ASN A 237 17.22 4.78 9.78
N PRO A 238 17.97 4.04 8.93
CA PRO A 238 18.24 4.47 7.57
C PRO A 238 16.91 4.64 6.82
N SER A 239 16.38 5.86 6.90
CA SER A 239 15.23 6.29 6.15
C SER A 239 15.64 6.27 4.69
N LEU A 240 15.04 5.38 3.91
CA LEU A 240 15.02 5.52 2.45
C LEU A 240 14.35 6.87 2.17
N ALA A 241 15.16 7.89 1.93
CA ALA A 241 14.69 9.22 1.59
C ALA A 241 13.81 9.10 0.34
N PRO A 242 12.66 9.78 0.29
CA PRO A 242 11.84 9.81 -0.92
C PRO A 242 12.69 10.26 -2.10
N ASP A 243 12.54 9.59 -3.23
CA ASP A 243 13.08 10.01 -4.51
C ASP A 243 12.51 11.38 -4.92
N PRO A 244 13.30 12.20 -5.65
CA PRO A 244 12.83 13.49 -6.14
C PRO A 244 11.64 13.39 -7.12
N GLY A 245 11.40 12.20 -7.69
CA GLY A 245 10.34 11.91 -8.67
C GLY A 245 9.03 11.41 -8.05
N ALA A 246 8.89 11.51 -6.72
CA ALA A 246 7.75 11.02 -5.98
C ALA A 246 6.43 11.55 -6.53
N ILE A 247 5.56 10.65 -7.02
CA ILE A 247 4.23 11.04 -7.48
C ILE A 247 3.33 11.19 -6.26
N LEU A 248 2.98 12.42 -5.94
CA LEU A 248 2.23 12.79 -4.75
C LEU A 248 0.70 12.53 -4.90
N ALA A 249 -0.13 12.37 -3.84
CA ALA A 249 -1.55 11.93 -3.81
C ALA A 249 -2.65 12.76 -2.99
N THR A 250 -3.38 13.73 -3.58
CA THR A 250 -4.74 14.20 -3.19
C THR A 250 -5.96 13.51 -3.82
N LYS A 251 -7.00 13.51 -2.97
CA LYS A 251 -8.35 12.96 -3.08
C LYS A 251 -8.47 11.59 -2.43
N LEU A 252 -8.10 11.56 -1.15
CA LEU A 252 -8.43 10.49 -0.21
C LEU A 252 -9.94 10.26 -0.12
N GLN A 253 -10.75 11.30 -0.33
CA GLN A 253 -12.22 11.21 -0.30
C GLN A 253 -12.78 10.26 -1.37
N GLU A 254 -12.10 10.06 -2.51
CA GLU A 254 -12.59 9.23 -3.63
C GLU A 254 -11.99 7.81 -3.67
N SER A 255 -10.93 7.52 -2.88
CA SER A 255 -10.07 6.34 -3.07
C SER A 255 -10.54 5.04 -2.42
N ALA A 256 -11.58 5.06 -1.58
CA ALA A 256 -12.34 3.90 -1.08
C ALA A 256 -13.64 4.42 -0.38
N PRO A 257 -14.52 3.64 0.27
CA PRO A 257 -15.43 4.12 1.31
C PRO A 257 -14.78 4.02 2.69
N PRO A 258 -15.32 4.67 3.75
CA PRO A 258 -14.87 4.39 5.10
C PRO A 258 -15.13 2.90 5.40
N PRO A 259 -14.42 2.32 6.36
CA PRO A 259 -14.56 0.91 6.65
C PRO A 259 -15.97 0.47 6.98
N ALA A 260 -16.37 -0.68 6.46
CA ALA A 260 -17.73 -1.21 6.63
C ALA A 260 -18.10 -1.56 8.10
N GLN A 261 -17.12 -1.56 9.00
CA GLN A 261 -17.25 -1.88 10.43
C GLN A 261 -16.46 -0.90 11.31
N CYS A 262 -16.44 0.40 10.97
CA CYS A 262 -16.37 1.37 12.05
C CYS A 262 -17.66 1.18 12.84
N ASP A 263 -17.60 0.49 13.99
CA ASP A 263 -18.75 0.36 14.88
C ASP A 263 -19.30 1.75 15.22
N GLU A 264 -20.50 1.81 15.80
CA GLU A 264 -21.18 3.05 16.23
C GLU A 264 -20.38 3.86 17.29
N THR A 265 -19.10 3.53 17.53
CA THR A 265 -18.16 4.25 18.38
C THR A 265 -17.13 5.10 17.63
N GLY A 266 -17.16 5.12 16.28
CA GLY A 266 -16.30 5.98 15.45
C GLY A 266 -14.93 5.37 15.13
N PRO A 267 -14.12 6.01 14.27
CA PRO A 267 -12.81 5.47 13.90
C PRO A 267 -11.89 5.35 15.13
N PRO A 268 -10.98 4.36 15.19
CA PRO A 268 -9.89 4.39 16.15
C PRO A 268 -9.13 5.72 15.99
N TYR A 269 -8.65 6.27 17.10
CA TYR A 269 -7.79 7.45 17.08
C TYR A 269 -6.48 7.10 16.38
N LEU A 270 -6.44 7.15 15.05
CA LEU A 270 -5.25 6.96 14.23
C LEU A 270 -4.87 8.29 13.61
N ARG A 271 -3.58 8.58 13.56
CA ARG A 271 -3.01 9.62 12.71
C ARG A 271 -2.15 8.97 11.65
N MET A 272 -2.20 9.48 10.44
CA MET A 272 -1.37 9.03 9.35
C MET A 272 -0.57 10.21 8.78
N LYS A 273 0.71 9.98 8.51
CA LYS A 273 1.53 10.88 7.68
C LYS A 273 1.94 10.14 6.42
N ILE A 274 1.69 10.72 5.26
CA ILE A 274 2.18 10.18 4.00
C ILE A 274 3.62 10.65 3.81
N THR A 275 4.55 9.72 3.67
CA THR A 275 5.98 10.05 3.59
C THR A 275 6.56 9.87 2.20
N ALA A 276 6.01 8.97 1.39
CA ALA A 276 6.37 8.81 -0.01
C ALA A 276 5.25 8.10 -0.78
N CYS A 277 5.20 8.29 -2.10
CA CYS A 277 4.25 7.56 -2.95
C CYS A 277 4.85 7.26 -4.31
N ASN A 278 4.50 6.08 -4.80
CA ASN A 278 4.85 5.58 -6.13
C ASN A 278 6.35 5.72 -6.46
N GLN A 279 7.19 5.45 -5.47
CA GLN A 279 8.64 5.57 -5.52
C GLN A 279 9.23 4.45 -6.33
N HIS A 280 10.11 4.76 -7.27
CA HIS A 280 10.64 3.78 -8.23
C HIS A 280 12.07 4.09 -8.69
N SER A 281 12.81 4.92 -7.95
CA SER A 281 14.22 5.20 -8.23
C SER A 281 15.12 3.96 -8.28
N HIS A 282 14.76 2.85 -7.61
CA HIS A 282 15.48 1.57 -7.72
C HIS A 282 15.41 0.94 -9.11
N LEU A 283 14.52 1.43 -9.98
CA LEU A 283 14.43 1.00 -11.37
C LEU A 283 15.39 1.76 -12.30
N ASN A 284 16.11 2.77 -11.78
CA ASN A 284 17.11 3.48 -12.57
C ASN A 284 18.20 2.50 -13.04
N GLY A 285 18.27 2.28 -14.35
CA GLY A 285 19.20 1.32 -14.96
C GLY A 285 18.66 -0.10 -15.11
N VAL A 286 17.43 -0.39 -14.68
CA VAL A 286 16.76 -1.68 -14.95
C VAL A 286 16.21 -1.66 -16.37
N VAL A 287 16.97 -2.22 -17.31
CA VAL A 287 16.61 -2.27 -18.73
C VAL A 287 15.76 -3.51 -19.02
N ARG A 288 14.76 -3.36 -19.91
CA ARG A 288 14.05 -4.50 -20.49
C ARG A 288 14.98 -5.18 -21.48
N GLN A 289 15.31 -6.45 -21.24
CA GLN A 289 16.06 -7.24 -22.21
C GLN A 289 15.14 -7.53 -23.40
N GLU A 290 15.63 -7.37 -24.62
CA GLU A 290 14.93 -7.81 -25.82
C GLU A 290 14.86 -9.35 -25.77
N ASP A 291 13.70 -9.89 -25.41
CA ASP A 291 13.37 -11.26 -25.79
C ASP A 291 13.46 -11.28 -27.32
N GLY A 292 14.27 -12.16 -27.91
CA GLY A 292 14.72 -12.12 -29.32
C GLY A 292 13.64 -12.26 -30.40
N ASN A 293 12.59 -11.46 -30.33
CA ASN A 293 11.61 -11.19 -31.38
C ASN A 293 11.08 -9.76 -31.16
N ASP A 294 11.39 -8.89 -32.13
CA ASP A 294 11.11 -7.45 -32.17
C ASP A 294 9.75 -7.03 -31.56
N SER A 295 9.81 -6.12 -30.58
CA SER A 295 8.95 -4.94 -30.55
C SER A 295 9.59 -3.86 -29.68
N SER A 296 9.98 -2.78 -30.35
CA SER A 296 10.60 -1.54 -29.85
C SER A 296 9.99 -1.01 -28.55
N GLY A 297 10.85 -0.44 -27.69
CA GLY A 297 10.56 0.17 -26.39
C GLY A 297 9.63 1.40 -26.37
N ASP A 298 8.78 1.57 -27.39
CA ASP A 298 7.70 2.55 -27.48
C ASP A 298 6.50 1.93 -28.21
N ASP A 299 5.96 0.82 -27.66
CA ASP A 299 4.68 0.28 -28.15
C ASP A 299 3.52 1.20 -27.68
N PRO A 300 2.75 1.82 -28.59
CA PRO A 300 1.60 2.65 -28.24
C PRO A 300 0.58 1.92 -27.36
N ASN A 301 0.49 0.59 -27.46
CA ASN A 301 -0.36 -0.22 -26.58
C ASN A 301 0.19 -0.28 -25.15
N GLN A 302 1.51 -0.32 -24.97
CA GLN A 302 2.13 -0.22 -23.64
C GLN A 302 1.92 1.17 -23.02
N LYS A 303 1.85 2.24 -23.82
CA LYS A 303 1.50 3.57 -23.32
C LYS A 303 0.06 3.62 -22.80
N LYS A 304 -0.91 3.07 -23.54
CA LYS A 304 -2.30 2.93 -23.08
C LYS A 304 -2.44 2.04 -21.85
N LEU A 305 -1.68 0.95 -21.78
CA LEU A 305 -1.57 0.07 -20.61
C LEU A 305 -1.09 0.83 -19.36
N ARG A 306 -0.04 1.64 -19.55
CA ARG A 306 0.51 2.51 -18.51
C ARG A 306 -0.44 3.62 -18.11
N GLU A 307 -1.20 4.21 -19.03
CA GLU A 307 -2.19 5.25 -18.71
C GLU A 307 -3.41 4.65 -17.95
N PHE A 308 -3.90 3.48 -18.36
CA PHE A 308 -5.02 2.82 -17.70
C PHE A 308 -4.69 2.37 -16.27
N PHE A 309 -3.54 1.71 -16.07
CA PHE A 309 -3.08 1.36 -14.72
C PHE A 309 -2.50 2.57 -13.97
N GLY A 310 -1.97 3.54 -14.72
CA GLY A 310 -1.36 4.84 -14.34
C GLY A 310 -2.32 5.85 -13.74
N GLY A 311 -3.62 5.64 -13.92
CA GLY A 311 -4.60 6.69 -13.72
C GLY A 311 -4.35 7.81 -14.72
N GLY A 312 -4.86 7.64 -15.94
CA GLY A 312 -4.93 8.69 -16.96
C GLY A 312 -5.38 9.98 -16.31
N GLY A 313 -4.41 10.88 -16.11
CA GLY A 313 -4.63 12.25 -15.74
C GLY A 313 -5.03 12.98 -17.01
N ASP A 314 -6.32 13.01 -17.29
CA ASP A 314 -6.86 14.13 -18.03
C ASP A 314 -7.09 15.25 -17.01
N ASN A 315 -6.35 16.34 -17.23
CA ASN A 315 -6.49 17.72 -16.72
C ASN A 315 -7.40 17.97 -15.51
#